data_AF-M6BJG3-F1
#
_entry.id   AF-M6BJG3-F1
#
_cell.length_a   1.000
_cell.length_b   1.000
_cell.length_c   1.000
_cell.angle_alpha   90.00
_cell.angle_beta   90.00
_cell.angle_gamma   90.00
#
_symmetry.space_group_name_H-M   'P 1'
#
loop_
_entity.id
_entity.type
_entity.pdbx_description
1 polymer ?
#
loop_
_entity_poly.entity_id
_entity_poly.type
_entity_poly.pdbx_seq_one_letter_code
_entity_poly.pdbx_strand_id
1 'polypeptide(L)' 'MSISDGTQEIASGADDLTSFSGNIHGQAQNLGQLIGKFKTD' A
#
# COMPACT_ATOMS: atom_id res chain seq x y z
N MET A 1 24.37 -19.28 6.84
CA MET A 1 23.04 -19.29 7.48
C MET A 1 22.04 -19.19 6.33
N SER A 2 21.39 -20.29 5.94
CA SER A 2 20.42 -20.26 4.84
C SER A 2 19.03 -20.03 5.44
N ILE A 3 18.39 -18.94 5.05
CA ILE A 3 16.99 -18.65 5.35
C ILE A 3 16.14 -19.66 4.56
N SER A 4 15.17 -20.31 5.22
CA SER A 4 14.32 -21.31 4.57
C SER A 4 13.45 -20.69 3.47
N ASP A 5 13.08 -21.49 2.47
CA ASP A 5 12.23 -21.05 1.36
C ASP A 5 10.91 -20.46 1.88
N GLY A 6 10.31 -21.06 2.91
CA GLY A 6 9.10 -20.53 3.53
C GLY A 6 9.30 -19.17 4.21
N THR A 7 10.47 -18.90 4.80
CA THR A 7 10.75 -17.56 5.36
C THR A 7 10.95 -16.52 4.25
N GLN A 8 11.52 -16.89 3.11
CA GLN A 8 11.65 -15.98 1.95
C GLN A 8 10.29 -15.69 1.31
N GLU A 9 9.40 -16.68 1.24
CA GLU A 9 8.02 -16.50 0.76
C GLU A 9 7.24 -15.52 1.64
N ILE A 10 7.35 -15.66 2.97
CA ILE A 10 6.72 -14.74 3.92
C ILE A 10 7.29 -13.32 3.78
N ALA A 11 8.61 -13.18 3.66
CA ALA A 11 9.25 -11.87 3.47
C ALA A 11 8.77 -11.20 2.17
N SER A 12 8.74 -11.95 1.07
CA SER A 12 8.25 -11.46 -0.22
C SER A 12 6.78 -11.03 -0.13
N GLY A 13 5.93 -11.84 0.51
CA GLY A 13 4.53 -11.50 0.71
C GLY A 13 4.32 -10.25 1.59
N ALA A 14 5.17 -10.02 2.58
CA ALA A 14 5.14 -8.83 3.43
C ALA A 14 5.54 -7.55 2.66
N ASP A 15 6.54 -7.66 1.78
CA ASP A 15 6.99 -6.57 0.91
C ASP A 15 5.91 -6.20 -0.13
N ASP A 16 5.25 -7.21 -0.71
CA ASP A 16 4.12 -7.04 -1.63
C ASP A 16 2.94 -6.33 -0.93
N LEU A 17 2.58 -6.79 0.28
CA LEU A 17 1.49 -6.19 1.06
C LEU A 17 1.79 -4.74 1.43
N THR A 18 3.04 -4.46 1.83
CA THR A 18 3.49 -3.10 2.16
C THR A 18 3.36 -2.18 0.94
N SER A 19 3.87 -2.62 -0.22
CA SER A 19 3.79 -1.89 -1.47
C SER A 19 2.34 -1.63 -1.90
N PHE A 20 1.49 -2.65 -1.81
CA PHE A 20 0.07 -2.54 -2.11
C PHE A 20 -0.64 -1.54 -1.19
N SER A 21 -0.38 -1.60 0.12
CA SER A 21 -0.97 -0.68 1.10
C SER A 21 -0.57 0.78 0.86
N GLY A 22 0.67 1.04 0.45
CA GLY A 22 1.16 2.37 0.07
C GLY A 22 0.42 2.92 -1.15
N ASN A 23 0.18 2.08 -2.16
CA ASN A 23 -0.58 2.45 -3.35
C ASN A 23 -2.03 2.83 -3.02
N ILE A 24 -2.71 2.04 -2.18
CA ILE A 24 -4.07 2.35 -1.72
C ILE A 24 -4.08 3.66 -0.94
N HIS A 25 -3.13 3.87 -0.04
CA HIS A 25 -3.04 5.10 0.75
C HIS A 25 -2.93 6.33 -0.16
N GLY A 26 -2.05 6.29 -1.17
CA GLY A 26 -1.91 7.38 -2.14
C GLY A 26 -3.18 7.64 -2.96
N GLN A 27 -3.87 6.59 -3.39
CA GLN A 27 -5.15 6.73 -4.10
C GLN A 27 -6.23 7.36 -3.22
N ALA A 28 -6.32 6.96 -1.95
CA ALA A 28 -7.28 7.53 -1.00
C ALA A 28 -7.00 9.02 -0.74
N GLN A 29 -5.74 9.41 -0.61
CA GLN A 29 -5.35 10.82 -0.49
C GLN A 29 -5.75 11.63 -1.73
N ASN A 30 -5.48 11.11 -2.93
CA ASN A 30 -5.84 11.75 -4.18
C ASN A 30 -7.37 11.94 -4.29
N LEU A 31 -8.14 10.89 -3.98
CA LEU A 31 -9.60 10.96 -3.95
C LEU A 31 -10.11 12.02 -2.97
N GLY A 32 -9.54 12.07 -1.75
CA GLY A 32 -9.88 13.10 -0.77
C GLY A 32 -9.64 14.52 -1.27
N GLN A 33 -8.52 14.75 -1.98
CA GLN A 33 -8.23 16.03 -2.61
C GLN A 33 -9.23 16.37 -3.72
N LEU A 34 -9.61 15.41 -4.57
CA LEU A 34 -10.63 15.63 -5.61
C LEU A 34 -11.96 16.03 -4.98
N ILE A 35 -12.43 15.29 -3.98
CA ILE A 35 -13.66 15.61 -3.25
C ILE A 35 -13.58 17.02 -2.66
N GLY A 36 -12.43 17.38 -2.06
CA GLY A 36 -12.20 18.71 -1.51
C GLY A 36 -12.34 19.84 -2.55
N LYS A 37 -11.91 19.62 -3.80
CA LYS A 37 -12.06 20.61 -4.89
C LYS A 37 -13.51 20.86 -5.29
N PHE A 38 -14.38 19.87 -5.13
CA PHE A 38 -15.80 19.98 -5.49
C PHE A 38 -16.70 20.30 -4.30
N LYS A 39 -16.14 20.40 -3.09
CA LYS A 39 -16.88 20.79 -1.90
C LYS A 39 -17.18 22.29 -1.97
N THR A 40 -18.46 22.63 -2.14
CA THR A 40 -18.98 23.97 -1.91
C THR A 40 -19.33 24.13 -0.43
N ASP A 41 -19.11 25.33 0.12
CA ASP A 41 -19.39 25.67 1.53
C ASP A 41 -20.85 25.40 1.93
#